data_AF-A0A6N7PNE2-F1
#
_entry.id   AF-A0A6N7PNE2-F1
#
_cell.length_a   1.000
_cell.length_b   1.000
_cell.length_c   1.000
_cell.angle_alpha   90.00
_cell.angle_beta   90.00
_cell.angle_gamma   90.00
#
_symmetry.space_group_name_H-M   'P 1'
#
loop_
_entity.id
_entity.type
_entity.pdbx_description
1 polymer ?
#
loop_
_entity_poly.entity_id
_entity_poly.type
_entity_poly.pdbx_seq_one_letter_code
_entity_poly.pdbx_strand_id
1 'polypeptide(L)'
;MMYRPHPDGGDPYVDVSAEEINARRAFIREAALRYGVRIGDAEDIVQDVMIAAYESARDCKIRGSARVPPEKTLEVFLRAVTWFRASNYRRRHRNRYEYTGDVDKLVGSIDPREAAEARDLLRAVARMRPKAANALLLALLGFTVVEAAKESGRNPSTHHRHVQELRRLLRTLGAEPAPKQAPRPGWKQRKRGR
;
A
#
# COMPACT_ATOMS: atom_id res chain seq x y z
N MET A 1 -35.81 -24.97 -3.57
CA MET A 1 -36.00 -23.58 -3.10
C MET A 1 -37.46 -23.36 -2.77
N MET A 2 -37.74 -22.88 -1.57
CA MET A 2 -39.10 -22.58 -1.09
C MET A 2 -39.07 -21.49 -0.03
N TYR A 3 -40.23 -20.97 0.35
CA TYR A 3 -40.32 -20.12 1.53
C TYR A 3 -40.39 -20.97 2.80
N ARG A 4 -39.73 -20.50 3.85
CA ARG A 4 -39.86 -21.00 5.23
C ARG A 4 -40.32 -19.87 6.16
N PRO A 5 -41.11 -20.18 7.21
CA PRO A 5 -41.40 -19.22 8.27
C PRO A 5 -40.10 -18.71 8.92
N HIS A 6 -40.00 -17.41 9.17
CA HIS A 6 -38.84 -16.82 9.83
C HIS A 6 -38.83 -17.19 11.33
N PRO A 7 -37.67 -17.57 11.91
CA PRO A 7 -37.58 -18.02 13.30
C PRO A 7 -38.02 -16.96 14.32
N ASP A 8 -37.73 -15.69 14.06
CA ASP A 8 -38.11 -14.56 14.93
C ASP A 8 -39.52 -14.01 14.65
N GLY A 9 -40.31 -14.67 13.80
CA GLY A 9 -41.54 -14.11 13.24
C GLY A 9 -41.28 -13.07 12.14
N GLY A 10 -42.35 -12.66 11.44
CA GLY A 10 -42.28 -11.72 10.32
C GLY A 10 -42.31 -12.38 8.94
N ASP A 11 -41.80 -11.66 7.94
CA ASP A 11 -41.79 -12.10 6.54
C ASP A 11 -41.01 -13.42 6.35
N PRO A 12 -41.52 -14.37 5.54
CA PRO A 12 -40.82 -15.62 5.30
C PRO A 12 -39.49 -15.40 4.59
N TYR A 13 -38.55 -16.32 4.80
CA TYR A 13 -37.27 -16.30 4.12
C TYR A 13 -37.20 -17.37 3.03
N VAL A 14 -36.36 -17.12 2.03
CA VAL A 14 -36.07 -18.08 0.97
C VAL A 14 -35.07 -19.11 1.50
N ASP A 15 -35.53 -20.35 1.63
CA ASP A 15 -34.70 -21.53 1.88
C ASP A 15 -34.14 -22.02 0.54
N VAL A 16 -32.83 -21.83 0.37
CA VAL A 16 -32.09 -22.05 -0.87
C VAL A 16 -30.78 -22.77 -0.59
N SER A 17 -30.47 -23.79 -1.40
CA SER A 17 -29.21 -24.53 -1.27
C SER A 17 -28.03 -23.84 -1.97
N ALA A 18 -26.81 -24.30 -1.67
CA ALA A 18 -25.61 -23.82 -2.36
C ALA A 18 -25.64 -24.13 -3.87
N GLU A 19 -26.17 -25.28 -4.25
CA GLU A 19 -26.33 -25.70 -5.66
C GLU A 19 -27.31 -24.78 -6.39
N GLU A 20 -28.40 -24.38 -5.73
CA GLU A 20 -29.37 -23.45 -6.29
C GLU A 20 -28.77 -22.04 -6.46
N ILE A 21 -27.95 -21.58 -5.52
CA ILE A 21 -27.19 -20.33 -5.70
C ILE A 21 -26.21 -20.46 -6.86
N ASN A 22 -25.46 -21.56 -6.94
CA ASN A 22 -24.49 -21.82 -8.00
C ASN A 22 -25.14 -21.92 -9.40
N ALA A 23 -26.36 -22.44 -9.50
CA ALA A 23 -27.12 -22.46 -10.75
C ALA A 23 -27.35 -21.04 -11.33
N ARG A 24 -27.25 -19.99 -10.49
CA ARG A 24 -27.42 -18.58 -10.88
C ARG A 24 -26.09 -17.86 -11.13
N ARG A 25 -24.97 -18.59 -11.20
CA ARG A 25 -23.64 -18.05 -11.53
C ARG A 25 -23.63 -17.20 -12.79
N ALA A 26 -24.23 -17.70 -13.88
CA ALA A 26 -24.30 -16.97 -15.15
C ALA A 26 -25.09 -15.65 -15.04
N PHE A 27 -26.20 -15.66 -14.28
CA PHE A 27 -27.00 -14.48 -13.99
C PHE A 27 -26.22 -13.42 -13.21
N ILE A 28 -25.48 -13.84 -12.18
CA ILE A 28 -24.62 -12.95 -11.38
C ILE A 28 -23.52 -12.35 -12.26
N ARG A 29 -22.86 -13.18 -13.07
CA ARG A 29 -21.79 -12.75 -13.98
C ARG A 29 -22.29 -11.71 -14.98
N GLU A 30 -23.43 -11.96 -15.61
CA GLU A 30 -24.02 -11.02 -16.56
C GLU A 30 -24.41 -9.69 -15.89
N ALA A 31 -24.93 -9.74 -14.66
CA ALA A 31 -25.22 -8.54 -13.88
C ALA A 31 -23.93 -7.76 -13.53
N ALA A 32 -22.86 -8.44 -13.12
CA ALA A 32 -21.58 -7.82 -12.81
C ALA A 32 -20.98 -7.09 -14.03
N LEU A 33 -21.00 -7.72 -15.20
CA LEU A 33 -20.56 -7.12 -16.46
C LEU A 33 -21.41 -5.89 -16.82
N ARG A 34 -22.74 -5.99 -16.69
CA ARG A 34 -23.65 -4.85 -16.91
C ARG A 34 -23.39 -3.69 -15.94
N TYR A 35 -22.90 -3.98 -14.74
CA TYR A 35 -22.48 -2.96 -13.77
C TYR A 35 -21.03 -2.49 -13.98
N GLY A 36 -20.38 -2.81 -15.08
CA GLY A 36 -19.08 -2.25 -15.44
C GLY A 36 -17.90 -2.87 -14.70
N VAL A 37 -18.03 -4.12 -14.26
CA VAL A 37 -16.88 -4.94 -13.84
C VAL A 37 -16.14 -5.41 -15.10
N ARG A 38 -14.80 -5.40 -15.08
CA ARG A 38 -13.99 -5.91 -16.21
C ARG A 38 -14.20 -7.41 -16.38
N ILE A 39 -14.11 -7.90 -17.62
CA ILE A 39 -14.32 -9.32 -17.93
C ILE A 39 -13.39 -10.23 -17.12
N GLY A 40 -12.12 -9.84 -16.97
CA GLY A 40 -11.13 -10.61 -16.19
C GLY A 40 -11.43 -10.69 -14.70
N ASP A 41 -12.14 -9.70 -14.15
CA ASP A 41 -12.46 -9.62 -12.71
C ASP A 41 -13.89 -10.08 -12.39
N ALA A 42 -14.67 -10.46 -13.41
CA ALA A 42 -16.08 -10.79 -13.24
C ALA A 42 -16.29 -12.05 -12.39
N GLU A 43 -15.37 -13.01 -12.47
CA GLU A 43 -15.45 -14.25 -11.70
C GLU A 43 -15.19 -14.06 -10.20
N ASP A 44 -14.34 -13.11 -9.83
CA ASP A 44 -14.12 -12.74 -8.43
C ASP A 44 -15.39 -12.15 -7.82
N ILE A 45 -16.08 -11.28 -8.57
CA ILE A 45 -17.36 -10.71 -8.14
C ILE A 45 -18.43 -11.79 -8.02
N VAL A 46 -18.47 -12.75 -8.95
CA VAL A 46 -19.39 -13.88 -8.88
C VAL A 46 -19.15 -14.68 -7.60
N GLN A 47 -17.91 -15.02 -7.29
CA GLN A 47 -17.55 -15.74 -6.07
C GLN A 47 -17.96 -14.98 -4.80
N ASP A 48 -17.62 -13.69 -4.71
CA ASP A 48 -18.00 -12.82 -3.60
C ASP A 48 -19.51 -12.76 -3.36
N VAL A 49 -20.29 -12.66 -4.44
CA VAL A 49 -21.76 -12.61 -4.37
C VAL A 49 -22.32 -13.95 -3.92
N MET A 50 -21.82 -15.06 -4.44
CA MET A 50 -22.28 -16.40 -4.03
C MET A 50 -22.01 -16.67 -2.54
N ILE A 51 -20.83 -16.28 -2.04
CA ILE A 51 -20.48 -16.40 -0.61
C ILE A 51 -21.46 -15.58 0.24
N ALA A 52 -21.65 -14.30 -0.12
CA ALA A 52 -22.57 -13.43 0.61
C ALA A 52 -24.02 -13.92 0.57
N ALA A 53 -24.45 -14.52 -0.54
CA ALA A 53 -25.77 -15.11 -0.67
C ALA A 53 -25.93 -16.36 0.22
N TYR A 54 -24.93 -17.22 0.25
CA TYR A 54 -24.94 -18.41 1.09
C TYR A 54 -25.00 -18.05 2.59
N GLU A 55 -24.16 -17.10 3.03
CA GLU A 55 -24.17 -16.59 4.41
C GLU A 55 -25.53 -15.96 4.75
N SER A 56 -26.08 -15.16 3.84
CA SER A 56 -27.39 -14.53 4.05
C SER A 56 -28.54 -15.53 4.09
N ALA A 57 -28.49 -16.59 3.28
CA ALA A 57 -29.48 -17.66 3.30
C ALA A 57 -29.42 -18.43 4.63
N ARG A 58 -28.21 -18.79 5.08
CA ARG A 58 -27.97 -19.46 6.37
C ARG A 58 -28.50 -18.65 7.55
N ASP A 59 -28.40 -17.33 7.48
CA ASP A 59 -28.88 -16.41 8.51
C ASP A 59 -30.36 -16.00 8.33
N CYS A 60 -31.12 -16.64 7.43
CA CYS A 60 -32.52 -16.31 7.15
C CYS A 60 -32.77 -14.86 6.66
N LYS A 61 -31.74 -14.20 6.08
CA LYS A 61 -31.78 -12.77 5.69
C LYS A 61 -32.37 -12.51 4.31
N ILE A 62 -32.56 -13.54 3.48
CA ILE A 62 -33.19 -13.39 2.15
C ILE A 62 -34.71 -13.42 2.34
N ARG A 63 -35.26 -12.28 2.81
CA ARG A 63 -36.69 -12.13 3.10
C ARG A 63 -37.49 -11.92 1.81
N GLY A 64 -38.66 -12.53 1.74
CA GLY A 64 -39.60 -12.35 0.64
C GLY A 64 -41.02 -12.15 1.13
N SER A 65 -41.97 -12.23 0.21
CA SER A 65 -43.40 -12.18 0.54
C SER A 65 -44.12 -13.31 -0.18
N ALA A 66 -45.24 -13.76 0.39
CA ALA A 66 -46.06 -14.82 -0.22
C ALA A 66 -46.59 -14.46 -1.63
N ARG A 67 -46.51 -13.19 -2.03
CA ARG A 67 -46.97 -12.70 -3.33
C ARG A 67 -45.91 -12.79 -4.43
N VAL A 68 -44.65 -13.05 -4.08
CA VAL A 68 -43.53 -13.08 -5.03
C VAL A 68 -42.89 -14.47 -4.99
N PRO A 69 -42.70 -15.15 -6.13
CA PRO A 69 -42.04 -16.46 -6.15
C PRO A 69 -40.65 -16.42 -5.48
N PRO A 70 -40.25 -17.44 -4.69
CA PRO A 70 -38.96 -17.49 -4.00
C PRO A 70 -37.76 -17.25 -4.93
N GLU A 71 -37.85 -17.78 -6.15
CA GLU A 71 -36.83 -17.57 -7.19
C GLU A 71 -36.64 -16.11 -7.55
N LYS A 72 -37.74 -15.36 -7.68
CA LYS A 72 -37.66 -13.95 -8.03
C LYS A 72 -37.08 -13.13 -6.89
N THR A 73 -37.42 -13.47 -5.65
CA THR A 73 -36.83 -12.87 -4.46
C THR A 73 -35.32 -13.10 -4.41
N LEU A 74 -34.87 -14.33 -4.67
CA LEU A 74 -33.44 -14.65 -4.75
C LEU A 74 -32.75 -13.85 -5.87
N GLU A 75 -33.31 -13.81 -7.07
CA GLU A 75 -32.73 -13.02 -8.18
C GLU A 75 -32.58 -11.53 -7.83
N VAL A 76 -33.61 -10.94 -7.20
CA VAL A 76 -33.58 -9.55 -6.77
C VAL A 76 -32.49 -9.33 -5.72
N PHE A 77 -32.39 -10.22 -4.74
CA PHE A 77 -31.34 -10.19 -3.73
C PHE A 77 -29.95 -10.30 -4.36
N LEU A 78 -29.72 -11.29 -5.22
CA LEU A 78 -28.44 -11.49 -5.93
C LEU A 78 -28.07 -10.27 -6.77
N ARG A 79 -29.04 -9.68 -7.46
CA ARG A 79 -28.82 -8.45 -8.26
C ARG A 79 -28.43 -7.27 -7.37
N ALA A 80 -29.08 -7.10 -6.22
CA ALA A 80 -28.73 -6.05 -5.25
C ALA A 80 -27.31 -6.23 -4.71
N VAL A 81 -26.96 -7.43 -4.24
CA VAL A 81 -25.60 -7.74 -3.74
C VAL A 81 -24.56 -7.52 -4.84
N THR A 82 -24.84 -7.98 -6.06
CA THR A 82 -23.95 -7.77 -7.21
C THR A 82 -23.74 -6.29 -7.49
N TRP A 83 -24.77 -5.46 -7.42
CA TRP A 83 -24.65 -4.01 -7.58
C TRP A 83 -23.76 -3.38 -6.50
N PHE A 84 -23.92 -3.77 -5.23
CA PHE A 84 -23.06 -3.31 -4.13
C PHE A 84 -21.59 -3.70 -4.35
N ARG A 85 -21.33 -4.96 -4.70
CA ARG A 85 -19.97 -5.49 -4.95
C ARG A 85 -19.33 -4.79 -6.15
N ALA A 86 -20.04 -4.68 -7.27
CA ALA A 86 -19.58 -3.95 -8.46
C ALA A 86 -19.32 -2.46 -8.17
N SER A 87 -20.16 -1.81 -7.37
CA SER A 87 -19.96 -0.40 -7.00
C SER A 87 -18.70 -0.22 -6.14
N ASN A 88 -18.45 -1.13 -5.20
CA ASN A 88 -17.21 -1.14 -4.42
C ASN A 88 -15.98 -1.43 -5.27
N TYR A 89 -16.08 -2.38 -6.21
CA TYR A 89 -15.04 -2.66 -7.19
C TYR A 89 -14.68 -1.39 -7.97
N ARG A 90 -15.66 -0.70 -8.56
CA ARG A 90 -15.43 0.55 -9.31
C ARG A 90 -14.81 1.64 -8.43
N ARG A 91 -15.25 1.77 -7.17
CA ARG A 91 -14.68 2.75 -6.23
C ARG A 91 -13.21 2.47 -5.92
N ARG A 92 -12.86 1.21 -5.64
CA ARG A 92 -11.48 0.80 -5.33
C ARG A 92 -10.58 0.86 -6.55
N HIS A 93 -11.10 0.44 -7.70
CA HIS A 93 -10.34 0.45 -8.95
C HIS A 93 -9.99 1.87 -9.43
N ARG A 94 -10.83 2.88 -9.14
CA ARG A 94 -10.48 4.29 -9.38
C ARG A 94 -9.24 4.76 -8.61
N ASN A 95 -8.97 4.15 -7.46
CA ASN A 95 -7.86 4.53 -6.58
C ASN A 95 -6.68 3.55 -6.66
N ARG A 96 -6.76 2.56 -7.54
CA ARG A 96 -5.71 1.55 -7.69
C ARG A 96 -4.66 2.06 -8.67
N TYR A 97 -3.53 2.51 -8.13
CA TYR A 97 -2.31 2.70 -8.90
C TYR A 97 -1.66 1.33 -9.08
N GLU A 98 -2.04 0.62 -10.15
CA GLU A 98 -1.33 -0.60 -10.54
C GLU A 98 0.01 -0.19 -11.15
N TYR A 99 1.11 -0.53 -10.48
CA TYR A 99 2.43 -0.34 -11.06
C TYR A 99 2.61 -1.37 -12.16
N THR A 100 2.54 -0.92 -13.41
CA THR A 100 2.74 -1.74 -14.61
C THR A 100 4.18 -1.74 -15.09
N GLY A 101 5.09 -1.12 -14.32
CA GLY A 101 6.51 -1.08 -14.64
C GLY A 101 7.26 -2.31 -14.14
N ASP A 102 8.52 -2.38 -14.55
CA ASP A 102 9.48 -3.37 -14.07
C ASP A 102 9.79 -3.13 -12.58
N VAL A 103 9.41 -4.06 -11.72
CA VAL A 103 9.58 -3.96 -10.26
C VAL A 103 11.05 -3.76 -9.90
N ASP A 104 11.97 -4.30 -10.70
CA ASP A 104 13.41 -4.16 -10.48
C ASP A 104 13.91 -2.73 -10.71
N LYS A 105 13.17 -1.90 -11.46
CA LYS A 105 13.45 -0.46 -11.61
C LYS A 105 12.93 0.37 -10.44
N LEU A 106 11.96 -0.15 -9.69
CA LEU A 106 11.37 0.52 -8.54
C LEU A 106 12.23 0.31 -7.29
N VAL A 107 12.81 -0.88 -7.19
CA VAL A 107 13.80 -1.26 -6.18
C VAL A 107 15.17 -1.08 -6.82
N GLY A 108 15.58 0.16 -7.09
CA GLY A 108 16.86 0.45 -7.75
C GLY A 108 17.97 -0.46 -7.18
N SER A 109 18.75 -1.11 -8.06
CA SER A 109 19.66 -2.17 -7.63
C SER A 109 20.64 -1.63 -6.59
N ILE A 110 20.46 -2.02 -5.33
CA ILE A 110 21.44 -1.75 -4.29
C ILE A 110 22.50 -2.83 -4.45
N ASP A 111 23.66 -2.50 -5.03
CA ASP A 111 24.79 -3.42 -5.03
C ASP A 111 25.28 -3.57 -3.57
N PRO A 112 25.21 -4.75 -2.96
CA PRO A 112 25.68 -4.96 -1.59
C PRO A 112 27.18 -4.65 -1.42
N ARG A 113 27.97 -4.63 -2.51
CA ARG A 113 29.39 -4.26 -2.49
C ARG A 113 29.60 -2.80 -2.12
N GLU A 114 28.77 -1.89 -2.62
CA GLU A 114 28.87 -0.46 -2.29
C GLU A 114 28.73 -0.22 -0.78
N ALA A 115 27.81 -0.95 -0.13
CA ALA A 115 27.63 -0.87 1.31
C ALA A 115 28.82 -1.46 2.09
N ALA A 116 29.48 -2.50 1.57
CA ALA A 116 30.66 -3.09 2.19
C ALA A 116 31.88 -2.15 2.07
N GLU A 117 32.12 -1.61 0.87
CA GLU A 117 33.20 -0.66 0.59
C GLU A 117 33.05 0.61 1.45
N ALA A 118 31.84 1.16 1.55
CA ALA A 118 31.56 2.30 2.42
C ALA A 118 31.87 2.01 3.90
N ARG A 119 31.54 0.81 4.41
CA ARG A 119 31.86 0.44 5.80
C ARG A 119 33.36 0.37 6.04
N ASP A 120 34.11 -0.24 5.13
CA ASP A 120 35.56 -0.40 5.29
C ASP A 120 36.28 0.94 5.22
N LEU A 121 35.85 1.81 4.32
CA LEU A 121 36.38 3.16 4.17
C LEU A 121 36.06 4.03 5.41
N LEU A 122 34.85 3.93 5.96
CA LEU A 122 34.48 4.61 7.21
C LEU A 122 35.26 4.09 8.43
N ARG A 123 35.54 2.78 8.50
CA ARG A 123 36.39 2.20 9.54
C ARG A 123 37.84 2.70 9.44
N ALA A 124 38.39 2.79 8.23
CA ALA A 124 39.73 3.34 8.00
C ALA A 124 39.82 4.79 8.48
N VAL A 125 38.84 5.62 8.13
CA VAL A 125 38.74 7.01 8.59
C VAL A 125 38.61 7.10 10.11
N ALA A 126 37.76 6.27 10.73
CA ALA A 126 37.58 6.28 12.18
C ALA A 126 38.87 5.96 12.94
N ARG A 127 39.70 5.04 12.42
CA ARG A 127 41.02 4.72 12.97
C ARG A 127 42.02 5.86 12.78
N MET A 128 42.07 6.46 11.58
CA MET A 128 43.06 7.51 11.27
C MET A 128 42.74 8.85 11.92
N ARG A 129 41.45 9.22 11.98
CA ARG A 129 40.97 10.55 12.40
C ARG A 129 39.65 10.43 13.20
N PRO A 130 39.69 9.95 14.45
CA PRO A 130 38.49 9.71 15.25
C PRO A 130 37.66 10.99 15.49
N LYS A 131 38.31 12.16 15.63
CA LYS A 131 37.60 13.44 15.81
C LYS A 131 36.83 13.88 14.56
N ALA A 132 37.29 13.50 13.37
CA ALA A 132 36.65 13.78 12.09
C ALA A 132 35.53 12.77 11.80
N ALA A 133 35.73 11.50 12.15
CA ALA A 133 34.67 10.49 12.11
C ALA A 133 33.50 10.83 13.04
N ASN A 134 33.77 11.37 14.24
CA ASN A 134 32.72 11.84 15.15
C ASN A 134 31.83 12.94 14.54
N ALA A 135 32.42 13.82 13.72
CA ALA A 135 31.66 14.87 13.04
C ALA A 135 30.69 14.28 12.00
N LEU A 136 31.08 13.20 11.31
CA LEU A 136 30.19 12.48 10.40
C LEU A 136 29.05 11.78 11.13
N LEU A 137 29.34 11.11 12.25
CA LEU A 137 28.33 10.41 13.05
C LEU A 137 27.25 11.36 13.52
N LEU A 138 27.62 12.54 14.03
CA LEU A 138 26.66 13.56 14.46
C LEU A 138 25.82 14.09 13.30
N ALA A 139 26.42 14.27 12.11
CA ALA A 139 25.67 14.66 10.92
C ALA A 139 24.67 13.57 10.46
N LEU A 140 25.04 12.28 10.56
CA LEU A 140 24.14 11.16 10.28
C LEU A 140 22.98 11.08 11.27
N LEU A 141 23.20 11.47 12.52
CA LEU A 141 22.15 11.59 13.55
C LEU A 141 21.26 12.83 13.35
N GLY A 142 21.50 13.62 12.30
CA GLY A 142 20.66 14.78 11.95
C GLY A 142 21.05 16.08 12.65
N PHE A 143 22.16 16.12 13.39
CA PHE A 143 22.61 17.34 14.05
C PHE A 143 23.09 18.37 13.02
N THR A 144 22.70 19.62 13.21
CA THR A 144 23.31 20.74 12.49
C THR A 144 24.76 20.95 12.95
N VAL A 145 25.56 21.69 12.17
CA VAL A 145 26.97 21.98 12.52
C VAL A 145 27.10 22.64 13.90
N VAL A 146 26.16 23.51 14.26
CA VAL A 146 26.18 24.21 15.56
C VAL A 146 25.83 23.26 16.71
N GLU A 147 24.80 22.45 16.53
CA GLU A 147 24.39 21.44 17.53
C GLU A 147 25.48 20.38 17.71
N ALA A 148 26.06 19.88 16.61
CA ALA A 148 27.12 18.89 16.64
C ALA A 148 28.42 19.43 17.27
N ALA A 149 28.70 20.72 17.09
CA ALA A 149 29.81 21.39 17.76
C ALA A 149 29.57 21.49 19.27
N LYS A 150 28.36 21.91 19.69
CA LYS A 150 27.95 21.97 21.09
C LYS A 150 28.01 20.59 21.76
N GLU A 151 27.46 19.57 21.10
CA GLU A 151 27.48 18.17 21.54
C GLU A 151 28.91 17.63 21.70
N SER A 152 29.81 18.03 20.81
CA SER A 152 31.22 17.65 20.88
C SER A 152 32.05 18.50 21.86
N GLY A 153 31.47 19.49 22.55
CA GLY A 153 32.18 20.45 23.39
C GLY A 153 33.17 21.35 22.61
N ARG A 154 32.86 21.71 21.36
CA ARG A 154 33.76 22.41 20.43
C ARG A 154 33.13 23.67 19.84
N ASN A 155 33.98 24.57 19.34
CA ASN A 155 33.55 25.69 18.51
C ASN A 155 33.04 25.21 17.14
N PRO A 156 31.96 25.80 16.59
CA PRO A 156 31.47 25.51 15.22
C PRO A 156 32.54 25.56 14.12
N SER A 157 33.52 26.47 14.20
CA SER A 157 34.61 26.56 13.22
C SER A 157 35.52 25.33 13.24
N THR A 158 35.82 24.81 14.43
CA THR A 158 36.58 23.58 14.63
C THR A 158 35.82 22.37 14.10
N HIS A 159 34.51 22.31 14.32
CA HIS A 159 33.67 21.26 13.75
C HIS A 159 33.66 21.31 12.22
N HIS A 160 33.52 22.50 11.63
CA HIS A 160 33.61 22.68 10.18
C HIS A 160 34.95 22.21 9.62
N ARG A 161 36.07 22.53 10.29
CA ARG A 161 37.40 22.07 9.90
C ARG A 161 37.49 20.54 9.88
N HIS A 162 36.98 19.86 10.90
CA HIS A 162 36.97 18.39 10.94
C HIS A 162 36.13 17.79 9.80
N VAL A 163 35.02 18.42 9.41
CA VAL A 163 34.23 17.99 8.25
C VAL A 163 35.02 18.15 6.94
N GLN A 164 35.79 19.23 6.78
CA GLN A 164 36.64 19.41 5.59
C GLN A 164 37.81 18.42 5.55
N GLU A 165 38.45 18.17 6.71
CA GLU A 165 39.50 17.16 6.85
C GLU A 165 38.97 15.76 6.51
N LEU A 166 37.77 15.41 7.00
CA LEU A 166 37.07 14.18 6.64
C LEU A 166 36.88 14.07 5.12
N ARG A 167 36.29 15.08 4.49
CA ARG A 167 36.06 15.10 3.04
C ARG A 167 37.35 14.94 2.24
N ARG A 168 38.43 15.57 2.69
CA ARG A 168 39.75 15.42 2.06
C ARG A 168 40.26 13.98 2.21
N LEU A 169 40.16 13.40 3.40
CA LEU A 169 40.63 12.06 3.68
C LEU A 169 39.86 11.00 2.88
N LEU A 170 38.53 11.13 2.81
CA LEU A 170 37.68 10.25 1.99
C LEU A 170 38.12 10.28 0.51
N ARG A 171 38.42 11.46 -0.05
CA ARG A 171 38.94 11.58 -1.42
C ARG A 171 40.30 10.90 -1.60
N THR A 172 41.20 11.04 -0.63
CA THR A 172 42.52 10.36 -0.68
C THR A 172 42.38 8.84 -0.61
N LEU A 173 41.36 8.33 0.08
CA LEU A 173 41.05 6.91 0.17
C LEU A 173 40.26 6.37 -1.04
N GLY A 174 40.06 7.18 -2.08
CA GLY A 174 39.39 6.77 -3.32
C GLY A 174 37.86 6.84 -3.27
N ALA A 175 37.27 7.48 -2.27
CA ALA A 175 35.83 7.68 -2.25
C ALA A 175 35.40 8.61 -3.40
N GLU A 176 34.48 8.14 -4.23
CA GLU A 176 33.90 8.96 -5.29
C GLU A 176 33.19 10.19 -4.71
N PRO A 177 33.26 11.35 -5.39
CA PRO A 177 32.51 12.53 -4.98
C PRO A 177 31.01 12.23 -5.06
N ALA A 178 30.30 12.46 -3.96
CA ALA A 178 28.84 12.32 -3.95
C ALA A 178 28.22 13.07 -5.15
N PRO A 179 27.24 12.47 -5.84
CA PRO A 179 26.54 13.15 -6.92
C PRO A 179 26.02 14.49 -6.41
N LYS A 180 26.07 15.52 -7.26
CA LYS A 180 25.58 16.86 -6.91
C LYS A 180 24.16 16.71 -6.37
N GLN A 181 24.00 16.88 -5.06
CA GLN A 181 22.67 16.89 -4.46
C GLN A 181 21.88 17.99 -5.15
N ALA A 182 20.66 17.66 -5.60
CA ALA A 182 19.75 18.67 -6.10
C ALA A 182 19.70 19.82 -5.08
N PRO A 183 19.80 21.09 -5.53
CA PRO A 183 19.85 22.21 -4.60
C PRO A 183 18.65 22.12 -3.66
N ARG A 184 18.93 22.14 -2.35
CA ARG A 184 17.86 22.13 -1.35
C ARG A 184 16.91 23.29 -1.69
N PRO A 185 15.60 23.05 -1.83
CA PRO A 185 14.68 24.10 -2.21
C PRO A 185 14.81 25.27 -1.25
N GLY A 186 15.02 26.46 -1.81
CA GLY A 186 15.18 27.67 -1.03
C GLY A 186 13.95 27.93 -0.16
N TRP A 187 14.09 28.72 0.90
CA TRP A 187 12.98 29.13 1.78
C TRP A 187 11.71 29.54 1.01
N LYS A 188 11.88 30.28 -0.09
CA LYS A 188 10.79 30.71 -0.98
C LYS A 188 10.08 29.55 -1.70
N GLN A 189 10.80 28.49 -2.09
CA GLN A 189 10.23 27.29 -2.70
C GLN A 189 9.52 26.41 -1.66
N ARG A 190 10.02 26.35 -0.42
CA ARG A 190 9.38 25.60 0.68
C ARG A 190 8.04 26.22 1.11
N LYS A 191 7.87 27.53 0.95
CA LYS A 191 6.62 28.25 1.30
C LYS A 191 5.53 28.16 0.21
N ARG A 192 5.90 27.85 -1.04
CA ARG A 192 4.96 27.73 -2.17
C ARG A 192 4.32 26.34 -2.33
N GLY A 193 4.83 25.34 -1.60
CA GLY A 193 4.33 23.96 -1.64
C GLY A 193 3.50 23.54 -0.41
N ARG A 194 3.02 24.50 0.38
CA ARG A 194 2.01 24.28 1.43
C ARG A 194 0.71 24.96 1.04
#